data_AF-A0A3S1E1Q0-F1
#
_entry.id   AF-A0A3S1E1Q0-F1
#
_cell.length_a   1.000
_cell.length_b   1.000
_cell.length_c   1.000
_cell.angle_alpha   90.00
_cell.angle_beta   90.00
_cell.angle_gamma   90.00
#
_symmetry.space_group_name_H-M   'P 1'
#
loop_
_entity.id
_entity.type
_entity.pdbx_description
1 polymer ?
#
loop_
_entity_poly.entity_id
_entity_poly.type
_entity_poly.pdbx_seq_one_letter_code
_entity_poly.pdbx_strand_id
1 'polypeptide(L)'
;MSSDPSILRAMARLRKALEKRMRMDDRAEELTAREGKPIRSGTLAAYDTAALGRKLRPMLEFDGRGWRVLADEIGVTSSDLSRVMAGQDIATGKVFAICDWAGLDARLFYRAPIGAPKPRKRPRRCRMFHGKSTETGKHSNA
;
A
#
# COMPACT_ATOMS: atom_id res chain seq x y z
N MET A 1 -48.93 -9.54 21.42
CA MET A 1 -47.57 -8.98 21.46
C MET A 1 -46.72 -9.95 22.26
N SER A 2 -45.80 -10.70 21.62
CA SER A 2 -45.06 -11.74 22.33
C SER A 2 -44.06 -11.13 23.32
N SER A 3 -44.42 -11.18 24.60
CA SER A 3 -43.62 -10.76 25.75
C SER A 3 -42.55 -11.80 26.13
N ASP A 4 -41.98 -12.51 25.15
CA ASP A 4 -40.98 -13.55 25.41
C ASP A 4 -39.63 -12.88 25.71
N PRO A 5 -39.07 -13.06 26.93
CA PRO A 5 -37.79 -12.46 27.31
C PRO A 5 -36.62 -12.90 26.43
N SER A 6 -36.70 -14.10 25.82
CA SER A 6 -35.66 -14.61 24.92
C SER A 6 -35.61 -13.83 23.61
N ILE A 7 -36.79 -13.53 23.04
CA ILE A 7 -36.95 -12.75 21.81
C ILE A 7 -36.48 -11.32 22.02
N LEU A 8 -36.83 -10.71 23.17
CA LEU A 8 -36.38 -9.36 23.52
C LEU A 8 -34.85 -9.26 23.62
N ARG A 9 -34.21 -10.25 24.25
CA ARG A 9 -32.73 -10.31 24.34
C ARG A 9 -32.09 -10.53 22.98
N ALA A 10 -32.66 -11.39 22.14
CA ALA A 10 -32.17 -11.62 20.77
C ALA A 10 -32.25 -10.33 19.92
N MET A 11 -33.37 -9.61 19.99
CA MET A 11 -33.56 -8.34 19.29
C MET A 11 -32.61 -7.25 19.81
N ALA A 12 -32.35 -7.18 21.12
CA ALA A 12 -31.39 -6.24 21.70
C ALA A 12 -29.95 -6.52 21.22
N ARG A 13 -29.55 -7.80 21.14
CA ARG A 13 -28.24 -8.19 20.58
C ARG A 13 -28.14 -7.82 19.10
N LEU A 14 -29.20 -8.02 18.33
CA LEU A 14 -29.24 -7.72 16.91
C LEU A 14 -29.15 -6.20 16.66
N ARG A 15 -29.89 -5.38 17.44
CA ARG A 15 -29.77 -3.92 17.42
C ARG A 15 -28.35 -3.45 17.74
N LYS A 16 -27.75 -3.96 18.81
CA LYS A 16 -26.38 -3.60 19.22
C LYS A 16 -25.33 -4.00 18.17
N ALA A 17 -25.50 -5.14 17.52
CA ALA A 17 -24.62 -5.57 16.43
C ALA A 17 -24.75 -4.66 15.20
N LEU A 18 -25.98 -4.25 14.87
CA LEU A 18 -26.26 -3.34 13.76
C LEU A 18 -25.67 -1.94 14.02
N GLU A 19 -25.89 -1.37 15.21
CA GLU A 19 -25.30 -0.10 15.64
C GLU A 19 -23.77 -0.13 15.60
N LYS A 20 -23.16 -1.23 16.07
CA LYS A 20 -21.71 -1.42 16.01
C LYS A 20 -21.22 -1.43 14.56
N ARG A 21 -21.95 -2.07 13.65
CA ARG A 21 -21.60 -2.13 12.22
C ARG A 21 -21.75 -0.77 11.56
N MET A 22 -22.86 -0.06 11.80
CA MET A 22 -23.08 1.29 11.30
C MET A 22 -21.97 2.25 11.76
N ARG A 23 -21.55 2.21 13.04
CA ARG A 23 -20.42 3.02 13.51
C ARG A 23 -19.08 2.68 12.82
N MET A 24 -18.88 1.42 12.42
CA MET A 24 -17.69 1.04 11.65
C MET A 24 -17.77 1.56 10.22
N ASP A 25 -18.95 1.53 9.61
CA ASP A 25 -19.21 2.06 8.27
C ASP A 25 -19.08 3.59 8.27
N ASP A 26 -19.64 4.31 9.25
CA ASP A 26 -19.50 5.76 9.41
C ASP A 26 -18.03 6.16 9.58
N ARG A 27 -17.26 5.39 10.37
CA ARG A 27 -15.83 5.63 10.57
C ARG A 27 -15.02 5.31 9.30
N ALA A 28 -15.41 4.28 8.55
CA ALA A 28 -14.79 3.95 7.27
C ALA A 28 -15.12 5.01 6.21
N GLU A 29 -16.34 5.51 6.19
CA GLU A 29 -16.80 6.58 5.31
C GLU A 29 -16.14 7.92 5.66
N GLU A 30 -15.97 8.26 6.95
CA GLU A 30 -15.20 9.42 7.41
C GLU A 30 -13.72 9.32 7.01
N LEU A 31 -13.12 8.12 7.12
CA LEU A 31 -11.76 7.87 6.66
C LEU A 31 -11.64 7.99 5.14
N THR A 32 -12.65 7.52 4.40
CA THR A 32 -12.69 7.60 2.93
C THR A 32 -12.92 9.05 2.45
N ALA A 33 -13.74 9.83 3.16
CA ALA A 33 -13.97 11.24 2.90
C ALA A 33 -12.74 12.10 3.22
N ARG A 34 -11.93 11.70 4.20
CA ARG A 34 -10.63 12.31 4.53
C ARG A 34 -9.48 11.87 3.63
N GLU A 35 -9.63 10.79 2.88
CA GLU A 35 -8.72 10.48 1.79
C GLU A 35 -8.95 11.48 0.66
N GLY A 36 -8.12 12.53 0.64
CA GLY A 36 -8.09 13.50 -0.46
C GLY A 36 -8.16 12.76 -1.79
N LYS A 37 -9.14 13.13 -2.61
CA LYS A 37 -9.42 12.49 -3.89
C LYS A 37 -8.12 12.46 -4.70
N PRO A 38 -7.55 11.29 -5.03
CA PRO A 38 -6.30 11.25 -5.79
C PRO A 38 -6.52 11.98 -7.12
N ILE A 39 -5.54 12.81 -7.53
CA ILE A 39 -5.59 13.65 -8.73
C ILE A 39 -5.95 12.81 -9.98
N ARG A 40 -5.66 11.50 -9.95
CA ARG A 40 -6.09 10.52 -10.95
C ARG A 40 -6.62 9.27 -10.25
N SER A 41 -7.94 9.16 -10.08
CA SER A 41 -8.56 8.02 -9.41
C SER A 41 -8.35 6.72 -10.20
N GLY A 42 -7.46 5.87 -9.69
CA GLY A 42 -7.44 4.42 -9.92
C GLY A 42 -6.99 3.91 -11.29
N THR A 43 -6.83 4.77 -12.30
CA THR A 43 -6.41 4.32 -13.65
C THR A 43 -4.92 4.01 -13.74
N LEU A 44 -4.09 4.66 -12.92
CA LEU A 44 -2.63 4.50 -12.93
C LEU A 44 -2.14 4.03 -11.57
N ALA A 45 -0.96 3.39 -11.56
CA ALA A 45 -0.24 3.11 -10.33
C ALA A 45 0.11 4.43 -9.65
N ALA A 46 -0.10 4.50 -8.34
CA ALA A 46 0.16 5.71 -7.56
C ALA A 46 0.59 5.36 -6.14
N TYR A 47 1.21 6.31 -5.46
CA TYR A 47 1.42 6.23 -4.02
C TYR A 47 0.36 7.02 -3.29
N ASP A 48 -0.11 6.48 -2.18
CA ASP A 48 -1.00 7.15 -1.24
C ASP A 48 -0.18 8.11 -0.35
N THR A 49 0.18 9.26 -0.94
CA THR A 49 0.95 10.28 -0.23
C THR A 49 0.14 10.94 0.90
N ALA A 50 -1.19 10.90 0.84
CA ALA A 50 -2.05 11.36 1.93
C ALA A 50 -1.93 10.44 3.15
N ALA A 51 -1.97 9.11 2.96
CA ALA A 51 -1.71 8.15 4.04
C ALA A 51 -0.28 8.26 4.56
N LEU A 52 0.71 8.47 3.68
CA LEU A 52 2.09 8.73 4.08
C LEU A 52 2.17 9.97 4.97
N GLY A 53 1.55 11.08 4.55
CA GLY A 53 1.52 12.33 5.33
C GLY A 53 0.88 12.17 6.70
N ARG A 54 -0.19 11.38 6.83
CA ARG A 54 -0.82 11.06 8.13
C ARG A 54 0.10 10.28 9.08
N LYS A 55 0.94 9.40 8.54
CA LYS A 55 1.93 8.64 9.33
C LYS A 55 3.15 9.47 9.70
N LEU A 56 3.58 10.33 8.78
CA LEU A 56 4.78 11.15 8.93
C LEU A 56 4.54 12.32 9.90
N ARG A 57 3.34 12.91 9.92
CA ARG A 57 3.03 14.12 10.71
C ARG A 57 3.37 14.02 12.20
N PRO A 58 2.96 12.98 12.95
CA PRO A 58 3.35 12.86 14.37
C PRO A 58 4.86 12.74 14.59
N MET A 59 5.59 12.14 13.65
CA MET A 59 7.04 11.98 13.74
C MET A 59 7.75 13.32 13.56
N LEU A 60 7.30 14.13 12.59
CA LEU A 60 7.82 15.48 12.36
C LEU A 60 7.49 16.42 13.52
N GLU A 61 6.27 16.32 14.08
CA GLU A 61 5.85 17.10 15.24
C GLU A 61 6.67 16.76 16.49
N PHE A 62 7.01 15.49 16.69
CA PHE A 62 7.86 15.04 17.79
C PHE A 62 9.32 15.50 17.63
N ASP A 63 9.85 15.45 16.41
CA ASP A 63 11.23 15.86 16.13
C ASP A 63 11.45 17.37 16.36
N GLY A 64 10.47 18.21 16.00
CA GLY A 64 10.47 19.64 16.30
C GLY A 64 11.46 20.48 15.48
N ARG A 65 12.31 19.87 14.63
CA ARG A 65 13.17 20.60 13.71
C ARG A 65 12.39 21.17 12.53
N GLY A 66 12.89 22.27 11.97
CA GLY A 66 12.30 22.91 10.80
C GLY A 66 12.35 22.00 9.56
N TRP A 67 11.34 22.11 8.69
CA TRP A 67 11.17 21.22 7.53
C TRP A 67 12.37 21.20 6.57
N ARG A 68 13.14 22.29 6.49
CA ARG A 68 14.35 22.34 5.66
C ARG A 68 15.44 21.40 6.18
N VAL A 69 15.67 21.43 7.49
CA VAL A 69 16.68 20.58 8.14
C VAL A 69 16.37 19.10 7.92
N LEU A 70 15.10 18.73 8.09
CA LEU A 70 14.65 17.36 7.87
C LEU A 70 14.71 16.96 6.39
N ALA A 71 14.32 17.86 5.49
CA ALA A 71 14.41 17.60 4.06
C ALA A 71 15.85 17.34 3.62
N ASP A 72 16.81 18.14 4.12
CA ASP A 72 18.24 17.97 3.83
C ASP A 72 18.77 16.62 4.35
N GLU A 73 18.37 16.19 5.55
CA GLU A 73 18.75 14.88 6.12
C GLU A 73 18.19 13.70 5.31
N ILE A 74 16.93 13.80 4.86
CA ILE A 74 16.26 12.77 4.05
C ILE A 74 16.81 12.74 2.62
N GLY A 75 17.38 13.84 2.14
CA GLY A 75 17.77 14.02 0.74
C GLY A 75 16.60 14.38 -0.18
N VAL A 76 15.61 15.13 0.34
CA VAL A 76 14.48 15.67 -0.42
C VAL A 76 14.39 17.20 -0.25
N THR A 77 13.46 17.86 -0.94
CA THR A 77 13.25 19.30 -0.73
C THR A 77 12.14 19.56 0.29
N SER A 78 12.17 20.72 0.96
CA SER A 78 11.08 21.12 1.85
C SER A 78 9.72 21.18 1.13
N SER A 79 9.73 21.51 -0.17
CA SER A 79 8.53 21.50 -1.02
C SER A 79 7.98 20.10 -1.25
N ASP A 80 8.83 19.06 -1.28
CA ASP A 80 8.37 17.67 -1.36
C ASP A 80 7.63 17.26 -0.08
N LEU A 81 8.16 17.64 1.09
CA LEU A 81 7.48 17.43 2.37
C LEU A 81 6.13 18.17 2.43
N SER A 82 6.06 19.40 1.92
CA SER A 82 4.79 20.13 1.79
C SER A 82 3.79 19.42 0.88
N ARG A 83 4.24 18.90 -0.27
CA ARG A 83 3.40 18.13 -1.19
C ARG A 83 2.84 16.88 -0.52
N VAL A 84 3.67 16.13 0.20
CA VAL A 84 3.23 14.94 0.96
C VAL A 84 2.21 15.33 2.04
N MET A 85 2.44 16.42 2.78
CA MET A 85 1.48 16.90 3.79
C MET A 85 0.14 17.34 3.21
N ALA A 86 0.14 17.81 1.96
CA ALA A 86 -1.05 18.16 1.19
C ALA A 86 -1.68 16.96 0.46
N GLY A 87 -1.12 15.75 0.59
CA GLY A 87 -1.56 14.56 -0.15
C GLY A 87 -1.33 14.65 -1.66
N GLN A 88 -0.40 15.49 -2.10
CA GLN A 88 -0.03 15.63 -3.50
C GLN A 88 1.00 14.57 -3.90
N ASP A 89 1.02 14.22 -5.18
CA ASP A 89 1.92 13.21 -5.72
C ASP A 89 3.37 13.73 -5.79
N ILE A 90 4.31 12.81 -5.60
CA ILE A 90 5.76 13.07 -5.64
C ILE A 90 6.47 11.92 -6.36
N ALA A 91 7.69 12.17 -6.84
CA ALA A 91 8.48 11.14 -7.51
C ALA A 91 8.72 9.93 -6.60
N THR A 92 8.62 8.72 -7.15
CA THR A 92 8.75 7.46 -6.40
C THR A 92 10.04 7.35 -5.58
N GLY A 93 11.18 7.81 -6.11
CA GLY A 93 12.44 7.80 -5.36
C GLY A 93 12.38 8.62 -4.07
N LYS A 94 11.59 9.69 -4.06
CA LYS A 94 11.38 10.54 -2.87
C LYS A 94 10.48 9.86 -1.83
N VAL A 95 9.50 9.07 -2.29
CA VAL A 95 8.68 8.24 -1.39
C VAL A 95 9.56 7.22 -0.66
N PHE A 96 10.46 6.55 -1.38
CA PHE A 96 11.42 5.62 -0.76
C PHE A 96 12.31 6.33 0.26
N ALA A 97 12.96 7.45 -0.10
CA ALA A 97 13.81 8.19 0.82
C ALA A 97 13.09 8.61 2.11
N ILE A 98 11.86 9.13 1.99
CA ILE A 98 11.03 9.52 3.15
C ILE A 98 10.67 8.29 4.00
N CYS A 99 10.27 7.19 3.36
CA CYS A 99 9.91 5.96 4.06
C CYS A 99 11.10 5.32 4.77
N ASP A 100 12.27 5.27 4.13
CA ASP A 100 13.50 4.72 4.69
C ASP A 100 13.95 5.53 5.93
N TRP A 101 13.91 6.86 5.85
CA TRP A 101 14.18 7.73 6.99
C TRP A 101 13.17 7.54 8.13
N ALA A 102 11.88 7.42 7.80
CA ALA A 102 10.82 7.22 8.79
C ALA A 102 10.71 5.77 9.31
N GLY A 103 11.53 4.83 8.84
CA GLY A 103 11.42 3.42 9.18
C GLY A 103 10.08 2.77 8.75
N LEU A 104 9.47 3.27 7.67
CA LEU A 104 8.21 2.80 7.12
C LEU A 104 8.45 1.98 5.85
N ASP A 105 7.59 1.00 5.57
CA ASP A 105 7.63 0.28 4.29
C ASP A 105 6.85 1.05 3.21
N ALA A 106 7.56 1.52 2.18
CA ALA A 106 6.98 2.22 1.03
C ALA A 106 5.89 1.41 0.32
N ARG A 107 5.97 0.07 0.34
CA ARG A 107 4.96 -0.78 -0.31
C ARG A 107 3.59 -0.70 0.34
N LEU A 108 3.50 -0.31 1.61
CA LEU A 108 2.21 -0.11 2.30
C LEU A 108 1.41 1.05 1.69
N PHE A 109 2.09 2.01 1.07
CA PHE A 109 1.46 3.16 0.44
C PHE A 109 1.26 2.98 -1.07
N TYR A 110 1.75 1.88 -1.64
CA TYR A 110 1.60 1.62 -3.07
C TYR A 110 0.16 1.20 -3.40
N ARG A 111 -0.48 1.93 -4.31
CA ARG A 111 -1.78 1.59 -4.89
C ARG A 111 -1.58 1.09 -6.32
N ALA A 112 -1.92 -0.18 -6.54
CA ALA A 112 -1.91 -0.76 -7.87
C ALA A 112 -3.00 -0.12 -8.77
N PRO A 113 -2.78 -0.05 -10.10
CA PRO A 113 -3.82 0.41 -11.01
C PRO A 113 -4.99 -0.57 -11.02
N ILE A 114 -6.19 -0.05 -11.26
CA ILE A 114 -7.40 -0.86 -11.40
C ILE A 114 -7.20 -1.83 -12.58
N GLY A 115 -7.52 -3.10 -12.36
CA GLY A 115 -7.40 -4.15 -13.39
C GLY A 115 -5.97 -4.63 -13.62
N ALA A 116 -5.02 -4.33 -12.73
CA ALA A 116 -3.65 -4.83 -12.85
C ALA A 116 -3.64 -6.38 -12.98
N PRO A 117 -3.02 -6.93 -14.04
CA PRO A 117 -2.93 -8.38 -14.20
C PRO A 117 -2.05 -8.98 -13.10
N LYS A 118 -2.23 -10.29 -12.85
CA LYS A 118 -1.36 -11.02 -11.91
C LYS A 118 0.12 -10.86 -12.30
N PRO A 119 1.04 -10.80 -11.32
CA PRO A 119 2.47 -10.68 -11.59
C PRO A 119 2.92 -11.71 -12.63
N ARG A 120 3.68 -11.25 -13.63
CA ARG A 120 4.22 -12.14 -14.66
C ARG A 120 5.09 -13.20 -13.99
N LYS A 121 4.85 -14.47 -14.33
CA LYS A 121 5.71 -15.58 -13.88
C LYS A 121 7.11 -15.32 -14.43
N ARG A 122 8.11 -15.26 -13.54
CA ARG A 122 9.51 -15.23 -13.98
C ARG A 122 9.78 -16.53 -14.76
N PRO A 123 10.48 -16.49 -15.90
CA PRO A 123 10.95 -17.71 -16.51
C PRO A 123 11.78 -18.46 -15.47
N ARG A 124 11.34 -19.67 -15.11
CA ARG A 124 12.13 -20.55 -14.26
C ARG A 124 13.44 -20.77 -15.00
N ARG A 125 14.59 -20.63 -14.32
CA ARG A 125 15.88 -21.06 -14.88
C ARG A 125 15.67 -22.50 -15.36
N CYS A 126 15.56 -22.71 -16.67
CA CYS A 126 15.58 -24.05 -17.23
C CYS A 126 16.91 -24.65 -16.76
N ARG A 127 16.85 -25.81 -16.11
CA ARG A 127 18.05 -26.65 -15.95
C ARG A 127 18.64 -26.75 -17.35
N MET A 128 19.85 -26.24 -17.54
CA MET A 128 20.60 -26.43 -18.78
C MET A 128 20.52 -27.91 -19.11
N PHE A 129 19.99 -28.19 -20.30
CA PHE A 129 19.95 -29.53 -20.85
C PHE A 129 21.40 -30.02 -20.88
N HIS A 130 21.77 -30.88 -19.93
CA HIS A 130 23.03 -31.60 -19.99
C HIS A 130 22.84 -32.67 -21.06
N GLY A 131 22.91 -32.24 -22.32
CA GLY A 131 23.00 -33.14 -23.44
C GLY A 131 24.23 -33.98 -23.23
N LYS A 132 24.04 -35.23 -22.78
CA LYS A 132 25.08 -36.24 -22.98
C LYS A 132 25.25 -36.33 -24.48
N SER A 133 26.43 -35.94 -24.95
CA SER A 133 26.85 -36.03 -26.33
C SER A 133 26.33 -37.32 -26.95
N THR A 134 25.51 -37.18 -27.99
CA THR A 134 25.23 -38.28 -28.91
C THR A 134 26.50 -38.54 -29.70
N GLU A 135 27.42 -39.31 -29.11
CA GLU A 135 28.40 -40.07 -29.88
C GLU A 135 27.62 -41.16 -30.62
N THR A 136 27.13 -40.81 -31.81
CA THR A 136 26.68 -41.79 -32.78
C THR A 136 27.44 -41.56 -34.08
N GLY A 137 28.29 -42.52 -34.43
CA GLY A 137 28.66 -42.78 -35.82
C GLY A 137 30.15 -42.78 -36.11
N LYS A 138 30.81 -43.93 -35.93
CA LYS A 138 31.33 -44.71 -37.06
C LYS A 138 31.20 -46.20 -36.75
N HIS A 139 30.24 -46.84 -37.41
CA HIS A 139 30.21 -48.29 -37.55
C HIS A 139 31.42 -48.76 -38.36
N SER A 140 31.96 -49.89 -37.91
CA SER A 140 32.82 -50.84 -38.62
C SER A 140 32.41 -51.10 -40.08
N ASN A 141 33.39 -51.07 -41.00
CA ASN A 141 33.75 -52.19 -41.90
C ASN A 141 34.69 -51.75 -43.03
N ALA A 142 35.90 -52.30 -43.04
CA ALA A 142 36.55 -53.03 -44.15
C ALA A 142 37.95 -53.45 -43.70
#